data_AF-A0A3B9PMQ9-F1
#
_entry.id   AF-A0A3B9PMQ9-F1
#
_cell.length_a   1.000
_cell.length_b   1.000
_cell.length_c   1.000
_cell.angle_alpha   90.00
_cell.angle_beta   90.00
_cell.angle_gamma   90.00
#
_symmetry.space_group_name_H-M   'P 1'
#
loop_
_entity.id
_entity.type
_entity.pdbx_description
1 polymer ?
#
loop_
_entity_poly.entity_id
_entity_poly.type
_entity_poly.pdbx_seq_one_letter_code
_entity_poly.pdbx_strand_id
1 'polypeptide(L)'
;RARLRNLQVAGQAGARQVFHAPASGVVLEKEAIEGGRFMPGEALFRIADLSKVWIIADVYEQDLARVQVGQSAQVTLEAYPGRAFAARVDYLYPTLDAATRSTRVRLELDNPEGLLRPGMFAQIALAAGDATPRVAVPSSAIIDDGERRVVLIALGEGRFKPQPVKLGQRGRDVVEVLDGVAAGDRVVVSANFLIDSESQLKAALSNLVEPDAGDQPQASPTRYEAQGTFDALDAEGGSVTMTHGEIPALQWPAMTMDFKIADPALVKSIAPGSPVRFVFEAGEPGEYIITGIEPVAGTAPAPSAGGHGGH
;
A
#
# COMPACT_ATOMS: atom_id res chain seq x y z
N ARG A 1 -26.99 5.75 48.47
CA ARG A 1 -27.64 6.34 49.68
C ARG A 1 -28.75 7.35 49.33
N ALA A 2 -28.59 8.27 48.39
CA ALA A 2 -29.63 9.28 48.12
C ALA A 2 -30.86 8.77 47.33
N ARG A 3 -30.73 7.72 46.48
CA ARG A 3 -31.89 7.03 45.87
C ARG A 3 -32.88 6.52 46.94
N LEU A 4 -32.36 5.99 48.06
CA LEU A 4 -33.16 5.54 49.19
C LEU A 4 -33.82 6.71 49.95
N ARG A 5 -33.16 7.88 50.02
CA ARG A 5 -33.76 9.10 50.60
C ARG A 5 -34.94 9.60 49.76
N ASN A 6 -34.81 9.63 48.44
CA ASN A 6 -35.94 10.03 47.57
C ASN A 6 -37.08 9.00 47.61
N LEU A 7 -36.78 7.70 47.78
CA LEU A 7 -37.78 6.67 48.04
C LEU A 7 -38.52 6.88 49.38
N GLN A 8 -37.83 7.37 50.41
CA GLN A 8 -38.46 7.72 51.70
C GLN A 8 -39.38 8.95 51.59
N VAL A 9 -39.08 9.91 50.69
CA VAL A 9 -39.96 11.07 50.41
C VAL A 9 -41.31 10.62 49.81
N ALA A 10 -41.33 9.58 48.98
CA ALA A 10 -42.58 9.02 48.45
C ALA A 10 -43.50 8.41 49.53
N GLY A 11 -42.97 8.09 50.71
CA GLY A 11 -43.73 7.57 51.86
C GLY A 11 -44.20 8.64 52.86
N GLN A 12 -43.86 9.92 52.67
CA GLN A 12 -44.26 10.99 53.58
C GLN A 12 -45.62 11.59 53.20
N ALA A 13 -46.57 11.52 54.12
CA ALA A 13 -47.91 12.11 54.01
C ALA A 13 -47.84 13.64 54.14
N GLY A 14 -47.61 14.34 53.03
CA GLY A 14 -47.67 15.79 52.94
C GLY A 14 -47.97 16.25 51.50
N ALA A 15 -48.74 17.32 51.35
CA ALA A 15 -49.13 17.86 50.03
C ALA A 15 -47.95 18.42 49.22
N ARG A 16 -46.79 18.63 49.85
CA ARG A 16 -45.55 19.10 49.22
C ARG A 16 -44.42 18.11 49.51
N GLN A 17 -43.75 17.66 48.45
CA GLN A 17 -42.58 16.78 48.53
C GLN A 17 -41.35 17.50 47.96
N VAL A 18 -40.18 17.24 48.54
CA VAL A 18 -38.90 17.81 48.09
C VAL A 18 -38.02 16.67 47.60
N PHE A 19 -37.66 16.71 46.33
CA PHE A 19 -36.74 15.75 45.72
C PHE A 19 -35.34 16.32 45.68
N HIS A 20 -34.36 15.59 46.23
CA HIS A 20 -32.95 15.98 46.17
C HIS A 20 -32.23 15.23 45.05
N ALA A 21 -31.11 15.79 44.58
CA ALA A 21 -30.25 15.10 43.62
C ALA A 21 -29.77 13.76 44.21
N PRO A 22 -29.93 12.63 43.48
CA PRO A 22 -29.52 11.32 43.97
C PRO A 22 -27.99 11.10 43.91
N ALA A 23 -27.27 11.96 43.19
CA ALA A 23 -25.82 11.97 43.08
C ALA A 23 -25.33 13.38 42.75
N SER A 24 -24.06 13.65 43.02
CA SER A 24 -23.37 14.82 42.48
C SER A 24 -23.19 14.66 40.97
N GLY A 25 -23.29 15.76 40.23
CA GLY A 25 -23.14 15.74 38.78
C GLY A 25 -23.66 17.01 38.13
N VAL A 26 -23.69 17.01 36.80
CA VAL A 26 -24.22 18.07 35.96
C VAL A 26 -25.63 17.71 35.52
N VAL A 27 -26.54 18.69 35.56
CA VAL A 27 -27.90 18.55 35.02
C VAL A 27 -27.79 18.61 33.49
N LEU A 28 -28.03 17.47 32.84
CA LEU A 28 -28.04 17.33 31.38
C LEU A 28 -29.37 17.79 30.78
N GLU A 29 -30.47 17.44 31.46
CA GLU A 29 -31.84 17.79 31.03
C GLU A 29 -32.66 18.24 32.24
N LYS A 30 -33.56 19.19 32.00
CA LYS A 30 -34.52 19.72 32.97
C LYS A 30 -35.88 19.79 32.28
N GLU A 31 -36.70 18.79 32.52
CA GLU A 31 -38.08 18.72 32.01
C GLU A 31 -39.07 19.36 32.99
N ALA A 32 -38.71 19.42 34.29
CA ALA A 32 -39.56 20.04 35.29
C ALA A 32 -39.55 21.58 35.16
N ILE A 33 -40.73 22.14 34.88
CA ILE A 33 -40.99 23.57 34.78
C ILE A 33 -41.98 23.99 35.87
N GLU A 34 -41.84 25.19 36.39
CA GLU A 34 -42.76 25.74 37.38
C GLU A 34 -44.19 25.85 36.81
N GLY A 35 -45.19 25.45 37.62
CA GLY A 35 -46.58 25.35 37.18
C GLY A 35 -46.89 24.13 36.29
N GLY A 36 -45.86 23.39 35.85
CA GLY A 36 -46.01 22.15 35.11
C GLY A 36 -46.50 21.00 35.97
N ARG A 37 -47.29 20.10 35.35
CA ARG A 37 -47.68 18.82 35.94
C ARG A 37 -46.72 17.74 35.44
N PHE A 38 -46.41 16.78 36.30
CA PHE A 38 -45.69 15.57 35.94
C PHE A 38 -46.41 14.32 36.46
N MET A 39 -46.13 13.18 35.86
CA MET A 39 -46.70 11.88 36.21
C MET A 39 -45.63 10.92 36.75
N PRO A 40 -46.02 9.91 37.55
CA PRO A 40 -45.10 8.86 37.96
C PRO A 40 -44.43 8.18 36.76
N GLY A 41 -43.11 8.09 36.79
CA GLY A 41 -42.30 7.53 35.71
C GLY A 41 -41.72 8.58 34.76
N GLU A 42 -42.18 9.83 34.81
CA GLU A 42 -41.58 10.92 34.06
C GLU A 42 -40.27 11.38 34.70
N ALA A 43 -39.25 11.59 33.87
CA ALA A 43 -37.97 12.11 34.31
C ALA A 43 -38.06 13.64 34.48
N LEU A 44 -37.86 14.13 35.70
CA LEU A 44 -37.87 15.57 35.98
C LEU A 44 -36.54 16.25 35.63
N PHE A 45 -35.44 15.54 35.92
CA PHE A 45 -34.08 15.97 35.68
C PHE A 45 -33.23 14.76 35.29
N ARG A 46 -32.32 14.94 34.33
CA ARG A 46 -31.26 13.98 34.05
C ARG A 46 -29.95 14.52 34.59
N ILE A 47 -29.34 13.81 35.55
CA ILE A 47 -28.10 14.22 36.19
C ILE A 47 -27.04 13.16 35.90
N ALA A 48 -25.87 13.58 35.44
CA ALA A 48 -24.74 12.70 35.18
C ALA A 48 -23.46 13.22 35.83
N ASP A 49 -22.66 12.30 36.34
CA ASP A 49 -21.27 12.58 36.68
C ASP A 49 -20.45 12.56 35.39
N LEU A 50 -19.80 13.69 35.08
CA LEU A 50 -18.98 13.86 33.88
C LEU A 50 -17.48 13.81 34.18
N SER A 51 -17.07 13.43 35.39
CA SER A 51 -15.66 13.28 35.76
C SER A 51 -14.94 12.21 34.94
N LYS A 52 -15.69 11.20 34.48
CA LYS A 52 -15.27 10.20 33.48
C LYS A 52 -16.31 10.17 32.38
N VAL A 53 -15.84 10.09 31.14
CA VAL A 53 -16.69 9.98 29.97
C VAL A 53 -16.32 8.73 29.18
N TRP A 54 -17.31 8.19 28.47
CA TRP A 54 -17.10 7.05 27.60
C TRP A 54 -17.15 7.47 26.14
N ILE A 55 -16.31 6.83 25.35
CA ILE A 55 -16.38 6.87 23.89
C ILE A 55 -16.81 5.50 23.43
N ILE A 56 -17.83 5.49 22.56
CA ILE A 56 -18.27 4.29 21.86
C ILE A 56 -17.73 4.38 20.44
N ALA A 57 -16.84 3.47 20.09
CA ALA A 57 -16.21 3.38 18.79
C ALA A 57 -16.71 2.15 18.05
N ASP A 58 -16.94 2.30 16.75
CA ASP A 58 -17.22 1.18 15.86
C ASP A 58 -15.91 0.68 15.25
N VAL A 59 -15.59 -0.59 15.49
CA VAL A 59 -14.41 -1.25 14.93
C VAL A 59 -14.87 -2.30 13.93
N TYR A 60 -14.35 -2.25 12.71
CA TYR A 60 -14.69 -3.24 11.68
C TYR A 60 -14.14 -4.62 12.01
N GLU A 61 -14.85 -5.65 11.53
CA GLU A 61 -14.51 -7.06 11.77
C GLU A 61 -13.05 -7.41 11.46
N GLN A 62 -12.50 -6.88 10.35
CA GLN A 62 -11.13 -7.13 9.92
C GLN A 62 -10.05 -6.64 10.91
N ASP A 63 -10.38 -5.62 11.70
CA ASP A 63 -9.45 -5.00 12.66
C ASP A 63 -9.67 -5.49 14.09
N LEU A 64 -10.76 -6.22 14.34
CA LEU A 64 -11.19 -6.67 15.67
C LEU A 64 -10.10 -7.48 16.39
N ALA A 65 -9.35 -8.32 15.66
CA ALA A 65 -8.27 -9.13 16.21
C ALA A 65 -7.13 -8.30 16.83
N ARG A 66 -7.00 -7.02 16.47
CA ARG A 66 -5.97 -6.10 16.99
C ARG A 66 -6.43 -5.31 18.22
N VAL A 67 -7.70 -5.43 18.59
CA VAL A 67 -8.29 -4.69 19.71
C VAL A 67 -8.42 -5.58 20.93
N GLN A 68 -7.83 -5.13 22.04
CA GLN A 68 -7.83 -5.87 23.30
C GLN A 68 -8.32 -5.00 24.46
N VAL A 69 -9.01 -5.61 25.43
CA VAL A 69 -9.39 -4.91 26.67
C VAL A 69 -8.12 -4.53 27.43
N GLY A 70 -8.07 -3.28 27.92
CA GLY A 70 -6.90 -2.71 28.59
C GLY A 70 -5.92 -1.99 27.66
N GLN A 71 -6.09 -2.10 26.35
CA GLN A 71 -5.24 -1.42 25.36
C GLN A 71 -5.36 0.10 25.49
N SER A 72 -4.23 0.79 25.39
CA SER A 72 -4.19 2.25 25.42
C SER A 72 -4.53 2.83 24.06
N ALA A 73 -5.26 3.94 24.07
CA ALA A 73 -5.65 4.67 22.88
C ALA A 73 -5.40 6.16 23.05
N GLN A 74 -5.08 6.84 21.95
CA GLN A 74 -5.02 8.29 21.89
C GLN A 74 -6.30 8.80 21.23
N VAL A 75 -6.92 9.80 21.86
CA VAL A 75 -8.17 10.40 21.39
C VAL A 75 -7.94 11.86 21.04
N THR A 76 -8.47 12.29 19.90
CA THR A 76 -8.45 13.69 19.45
C THR A 76 -9.87 14.12 19.12
N LEU A 77 -10.26 15.33 19.51
CA LEU A 77 -11.58 15.88 19.23
C LEU A 77 -11.45 17.13 18.36
N GLU A 78 -12.37 17.31 17.42
CA GLU A 78 -12.41 18.51 16.56
C GLU A 78 -12.61 19.80 17.37
N ALA A 79 -13.33 19.71 18.50
CA ALA A 79 -13.54 20.83 19.40
C ALA A 79 -12.24 21.34 20.05
N TYR A 80 -11.19 20.51 20.10
CA TYR A 80 -9.90 20.83 20.71
C TYR A 80 -8.74 20.40 19.80
N PRO A 81 -8.52 21.07 18.66
CA PRO A 81 -7.45 20.72 17.73
C PRO A 81 -6.08 20.76 18.41
N GLY A 82 -5.22 19.80 18.10
CA GLY A 82 -3.86 19.70 18.65
C GLY A 82 -3.78 19.17 20.08
N ARG A 83 -4.92 18.95 20.75
CA ARG A 83 -4.95 18.31 22.07
C ARG A 83 -5.29 16.83 21.93
N ALA A 84 -4.48 16.01 22.59
CA ALA A 84 -4.66 14.57 22.63
C ALA A 84 -5.03 14.13 24.06
N PHE A 85 -6.02 13.26 24.18
CA PHE A 85 -6.50 12.70 25.44
C PHE A 85 -6.13 11.23 25.50
N ALA A 86 -5.65 10.78 26.66
CA ALA A 86 -5.40 9.37 26.88
C ALA A 86 -6.72 8.65 27.16
N ALA A 87 -6.91 7.50 26.55
CA ALA A 87 -8.04 6.63 26.77
C ALA A 87 -7.58 5.18 26.92
N ARG A 88 -8.44 4.35 27.50
CA ARG A 88 -8.22 2.91 27.59
C ARG A 88 -9.45 2.16 27.14
N VAL A 89 -9.27 1.07 26.39
CA VAL A 89 -10.34 0.13 26.08
C VAL A 89 -10.80 -0.52 27.38
N ASP A 90 -12.01 -0.19 27.79
CA ASP A 90 -12.65 -0.70 29.01
C ASP A 90 -13.47 -1.95 28.70
N TYR A 91 -14.17 -1.96 27.57
CA TYR A 91 -15.06 -3.05 27.22
C TYR A 91 -15.22 -3.26 25.72
N LEU A 92 -15.18 -4.52 25.30
CA LEU A 92 -15.48 -4.95 23.94
C LEU A 92 -16.84 -5.65 23.94
N TYR A 93 -17.80 -5.14 23.17
CA TYR A 93 -19.12 -5.76 23.12
C TYR A 93 -19.05 -7.11 22.37
N PRO A 94 -19.73 -8.17 22.85
CA PRO A 94 -19.63 -9.50 22.26
C PRO A 94 -20.47 -9.67 20.98
N THR A 95 -21.12 -8.61 20.49
CA THR A 95 -22.06 -8.63 19.37
C THR A 95 -21.52 -7.79 18.22
N LEU A 96 -21.54 -8.37 17.02
CA LEU A 96 -21.27 -7.68 15.76
C LEU A 96 -22.58 -7.18 15.16
N ASP A 97 -22.61 -5.92 14.72
CA ASP A 97 -23.71 -5.37 13.95
C ASP A 97 -23.59 -5.83 12.49
N ALA A 98 -24.56 -6.61 12.01
CA ALA A 98 -24.52 -7.19 10.67
C ALA A 98 -24.70 -6.16 9.54
N ALA A 99 -25.32 -5.01 9.82
CA ALA A 99 -25.56 -3.97 8.83
C ALA A 99 -24.29 -3.16 8.54
N THR A 100 -23.54 -2.81 9.59
CA THR A 100 -22.29 -2.03 9.48
C THR A 100 -21.03 -2.90 9.48
N ARG A 101 -21.16 -4.20 9.80
CA ARG A 101 -20.04 -5.13 10.03
C ARG A 101 -19.02 -4.58 11.04
N SER A 102 -19.54 -3.92 12.08
CA SER A 102 -18.74 -3.35 13.16
C SER A 102 -19.08 -3.95 14.51
N THR A 103 -18.09 -3.96 15.40
CA THR A 103 -18.25 -4.28 16.81
C THR A 103 -18.03 -3.00 17.61
N ARG A 104 -18.92 -2.75 18.58
CA ARG A 104 -18.79 -1.60 19.48
C ARG A 104 -17.70 -1.84 20.51
N VAL A 105 -16.86 -0.84 20.70
CA VAL A 105 -15.79 -0.79 21.70
C VAL A 105 -16.04 0.41 22.60
N ARG A 106 -16.03 0.19 23.91
CA ARG A 106 -16.12 1.26 24.91
C ARG A 106 -14.73 1.61 25.40
N LEU A 107 -14.38 2.88 25.27
CA LEU A 107 -13.17 3.46 25.85
C LEU A 107 -13.54 4.41 26.98
N GLU A 108 -12.77 4.38 28.06
CA GLU A 108 -12.94 5.31 29.19
C GLU A 108 -11.89 6.42 29.13
N LEU A 109 -12.33 7.66 29.38
CA LEU A 109 -11.51 8.85 29.44
C LEU A 109 -11.78 9.62 30.73
N ASP A 110 -10.70 10.06 31.37
CA ASP A 110 -10.77 11.01 32.47
C ASP A 110 -11.07 12.41 31.95
N ASN A 111 -11.96 13.11 32.63
CA ASN A 111 -12.40 14.46 32.28
C ASN A 111 -12.28 15.43 33.49
N PRO A 112 -11.08 15.58 34.08
CA PRO A 112 -10.89 16.39 35.28
C PRO A 112 -11.15 17.88 35.02
N GLU A 113 -10.93 18.35 33.80
CA GLU A 113 -11.16 19.74 33.38
C GLU A 113 -12.61 20.00 32.91
N GLY A 114 -13.45 18.97 32.83
CA GLY A 114 -14.85 19.10 32.37
C GLY A 114 -15.00 19.53 30.90
N LEU A 115 -13.95 19.35 30.09
CA LEU A 115 -13.92 19.74 28.68
C LEU A 115 -14.68 18.76 27.79
N LEU A 116 -14.63 17.48 28.12
CA LEU A 116 -15.27 16.43 27.33
C LEU A 116 -16.77 16.43 27.63
N ARG A 117 -17.59 16.60 26.59
CA ARG A 117 -19.06 16.63 26.71
C ARG A 117 -19.68 15.47 25.94
N PRO A 118 -20.72 14.82 26.49
CA PRO A 118 -21.49 13.82 25.76
C PRO A 118 -22.02 14.38 24.42
N GLY A 119 -21.96 13.56 23.38
CA GLY A 119 -22.40 13.93 22.03
C GLY A 119 -21.31 14.53 21.12
N MET A 120 -20.10 14.76 21.64
CA MET A 120 -18.96 15.13 20.79
C MET A 120 -18.47 13.95 19.95
N PHE A 121 -18.00 14.24 18.74
CA PHE A 121 -17.27 13.29 17.91
C PHE A 121 -15.79 13.27 18.30
N ALA A 122 -15.18 12.09 18.16
CA ALA A 122 -13.79 11.88 18.51
C ALA A 122 -13.13 10.92 17.51
N GLN A 123 -11.90 11.24 17.14
CA GLN A 123 -11.00 10.33 16.43
C GLN A 123 -10.19 9.54 17.45
N ILE A 124 -10.01 8.25 17.18
CA ILE A 124 -9.31 7.32 18.08
C ILE A 124 -8.19 6.66 17.31
N ALA A 125 -6.98 6.76 17.85
CA ALA A 125 -5.82 6.00 17.43
C ALA A 125 -5.55 4.92 18.48
N LEU A 126 -5.87 3.67 18.15
CA LEU A 126 -5.54 2.50 18.97
C LEU A 126 -4.10 2.06 18.66
N ALA A 127 -3.32 1.81 19.70
CA ALA A 127 -1.96 1.28 19.54
C ALA A 127 -2.02 -0.20 19.11
N ALA A 128 -2.07 -0.44 17.79
CA ALA A 128 -2.05 -1.78 17.22
C ALA A 128 -0.61 -2.33 17.25
N GLY A 129 -0.26 -3.06 18.30
CA GLY A 129 1.02 -3.76 18.42
C GLY A 129 1.24 -4.28 19.83
N ASP A 130 1.88 -5.44 19.94
CA ASP A 130 2.37 -5.93 21.23
C ASP A 130 3.45 -4.96 21.74
N ALA A 131 3.51 -4.74 23.05
CA ALA A 131 4.55 -3.91 23.68
C ALA A 131 5.96 -4.54 23.61
N THR A 132 6.11 -5.67 22.93
CA THR A 132 7.39 -6.34 22.70
C THR A 132 8.24 -5.47 21.77
N PRO A 133 9.42 -5.00 22.22
CA PRO A 133 10.32 -4.24 21.38
C PRO A 133 10.73 -5.08 20.16
N ARG A 134 10.64 -4.50 18.97
CA ARG A 134 11.01 -5.13 17.71
C ARG A 134 11.95 -4.23 16.92
N VAL A 135 12.83 -4.82 16.13
CA VAL A 135 13.66 -4.05 15.19
C VAL A 135 12.75 -3.54 14.07
N ALA A 136 12.77 -2.24 13.84
CA ALA A 136 11.99 -1.61 12.79
C ALA A 136 12.86 -0.60 12.05
N VAL A 137 12.65 -0.51 10.74
CA VAL A 137 13.30 0.46 9.86
C VAL A 137 12.25 1.38 9.25
N PRO A 138 12.57 2.64 8.94
CA PRO A 138 11.66 3.52 8.20
C PRO A 138 11.25 2.88 6.87
N SER A 139 9.99 3.02 6.50
CA SER A 139 9.48 2.45 5.24
C SER A 139 10.26 2.96 4.02
N SER A 140 10.79 4.18 4.07
CA SER A 140 11.61 4.78 3.00
C SER A 140 13.01 4.17 2.86
N ALA A 141 13.48 3.40 3.85
CA ALA A 141 14.78 2.72 3.80
C ALA A 141 14.74 1.36 3.10
N ILE A 142 13.54 0.87 2.78
CA ILE A 142 13.33 -0.44 2.18
C ILE A 142 13.30 -0.28 0.66
N ILE A 143 14.15 -1.02 -0.02
CA ILE A 143 14.09 -1.20 -1.47
C ILE A 143 13.35 -2.53 -1.69
N ASP A 144 12.17 -2.44 -2.28
CA ASP A 144 11.28 -3.57 -2.60
C ASP A 144 10.99 -3.49 -4.10
N ASP A 145 11.70 -4.29 -4.90
CA ASP A 145 11.53 -4.37 -6.37
C ASP A 145 10.55 -5.48 -6.77
N GLY A 146 9.88 -6.11 -5.79
CA GLY A 146 8.94 -7.22 -5.97
C GLY A 146 9.61 -8.60 -5.86
N GLU A 147 10.87 -8.74 -6.28
CA GLU A 147 11.63 -9.99 -6.16
C GLU A 147 12.53 -10.01 -4.92
N ARG A 148 13.06 -8.85 -4.55
CA ARG A 148 14.06 -8.67 -3.51
C ARG A 148 13.66 -7.53 -2.59
N ARG A 149 13.84 -7.78 -1.30
CA ARG A 149 13.63 -6.81 -0.23
C ARG A 149 14.96 -6.59 0.45
N VAL A 150 15.55 -5.42 0.23
CA VAL A 150 16.88 -5.09 0.73
C VAL A 150 16.88 -3.74 1.45
N VAL A 151 17.76 -3.61 2.44
CA VAL A 151 18.06 -2.35 3.12
C VAL A 151 19.55 -2.10 2.97
N LEU A 152 19.94 -0.83 2.81
CA LEU A 152 21.35 -0.43 2.75
C LEU A 152 21.84 -0.06 4.16
N ILE A 153 22.76 -0.87 4.70
CA ILE A 153 23.43 -0.59 5.98
C ILE A 153 24.68 0.27 5.73
N ALA A 154 24.79 1.39 6.42
CA ALA A 154 25.95 2.26 6.38
C ALA A 154 27.05 1.73 7.31
N LEU A 155 28.17 1.32 6.73
CA LEU A 155 29.34 0.80 7.46
C LEU A 155 30.29 1.90 7.95
N GLY A 156 30.01 3.16 7.59
CA GLY A 156 30.90 4.30 7.82
C GLY A 156 31.76 4.62 6.60
N GLU A 157 32.39 5.80 6.59
CA GLU A 157 33.32 6.24 5.53
C GLU A 157 32.71 6.24 4.11
N GLY A 158 31.39 6.44 4.01
CA GLY A 158 30.68 6.42 2.72
C GLY A 158 30.49 5.03 2.11
N ARG A 159 30.73 3.94 2.86
CA ARG A 159 30.50 2.56 2.41
C ARG A 159 29.12 2.06 2.83
N PHE A 160 28.45 1.40 1.89
CA PHE A 160 27.11 0.82 2.09
C PHE A 160 27.13 -0.67 1.78
N LYS A 161 26.39 -1.44 2.57
CA LYS A 161 26.20 -2.88 2.36
C LYS A 161 24.72 -3.17 2.07
N PRO A 162 24.38 -3.69 0.89
CA PRO A 162 23.06 -4.25 0.62
C PRO A 162 22.83 -5.47 1.51
N GLN A 163 21.75 -5.43 2.28
CA GLN A 163 21.42 -6.48 3.22
C GLN A 163 19.98 -6.95 2.93
N PRO A 164 19.78 -8.20 2.50
CA PRO A 164 18.46 -8.79 2.38
C PRO A 164 17.75 -8.80 3.72
N VAL A 165 16.47 -8.45 3.72
CA VAL A 165 15.64 -8.38 4.93
C VAL A 165 14.36 -9.17 4.79
N LYS A 166 13.97 -9.82 5.88
CA LYS A 166 12.64 -10.42 6.01
C LYS A 166 11.74 -9.44 6.74
N LEU A 167 10.74 -8.90 6.04
CA LEU A 167 9.80 -7.93 6.61
C LEU A 167 8.69 -8.61 7.41
N GLY A 168 8.28 -7.96 8.50
CA GLY A 168 7.16 -8.34 9.36
C GLY A 168 5.98 -7.38 9.21
N GLN A 169 5.40 -6.97 10.34
CA GLN A 169 4.27 -6.04 10.36
C GLN A 169 4.68 -4.65 9.83
N ARG A 170 3.84 -4.09 8.94
CA ARG A 170 3.96 -2.70 8.51
C ARG A 170 3.18 -1.80 9.46
N GLY A 171 3.89 -0.85 10.08
CA GLY A 171 3.30 0.28 10.78
C GLY A 171 3.00 1.44 9.83
N ARG A 172 2.74 2.63 10.39
CA ARG A 172 2.43 3.84 9.61
C ARG A 172 3.65 4.35 8.83
N ASP A 173 4.78 4.53 9.51
CA ASP A 173 6.00 5.12 8.94
C ASP A 173 7.22 4.19 8.99
N VAL A 174 7.07 3.06 9.69
CA VAL A 174 8.11 2.07 9.93
C VAL A 174 7.61 0.67 9.62
N VAL A 175 8.53 -0.23 9.30
CA VAL A 175 8.24 -1.65 9.06
C VAL A 175 9.11 -2.49 9.97
N GLU A 176 8.50 -3.49 10.60
CA GLU A 176 9.20 -4.50 11.38
C GLU A 176 10.14 -5.32 10.48
N VAL A 177 11.36 -5.55 10.96
CA VAL A 177 12.34 -6.45 10.33
C VAL A 177 12.48 -7.68 11.20
N LEU A 178 12.07 -8.83 10.66
CA LEU A 178 12.15 -10.13 11.33
C LEU A 178 13.57 -10.72 11.25
N ASP A 179 14.28 -10.43 10.16
CA ASP A 179 15.64 -10.90 9.93
C ASP A 179 16.40 -9.96 8.99
N GLY A 180 17.72 -9.88 9.15
CA GLY A 180 18.63 -9.13 8.28
C GLY A 180 19.12 -7.79 8.83
N VAL A 181 18.49 -7.20 9.84
CA VAL A 181 18.95 -5.94 10.47
C VAL A 181 18.97 -6.09 11.98
N ALA A 182 20.03 -5.62 12.63
CA ALA A 182 20.17 -5.62 14.08
C ALA A 182 19.88 -4.23 14.67
N ALA A 183 19.50 -4.22 15.95
CA ALA A 183 19.35 -2.96 16.68
C ALA A 183 20.70 -2.22 16.76
N GLY A 184 20.71 -0.94 16.33
CA GLY A 184 21.90 -0.11 16.28
C GLY A 184 22.53 0.03 14.88
N ASP A 185 22.11 -0.79 13.92
CA ASP A 185 22.52 -0.63 12.52
C ASP A 185 22.00 0.70 11.95
N ARG A 186 22.87 1.40 11.23
CA ARG A 186 22.51 2.66 10.56
C ARG A 186 22.00 2.34 9.16
N VAL A 187 20.73 2.59 8.90
CA VAL A 187 20.10 2.34 7.60
C VAL A 187 19.90 3.66 6.84
N VAL A 188 20.05 3.60 5.52
CA VAL A 188 19.88 4.77 4.65
C VAL A 188 18.41 4.99 4.36
N VAL A 189 17.88 6.18 4.70
CA VAL A 189 16.44 6.53 4.57
C VAL A 189 16.11 7.38 3.35
N SER A 190 17.12 7.92 2.68
CA SER A 190 16.98 8.83 1.53
C SER A 190 18.26 8.75 0.69
N ALA A 191 18.08 8.75 -0.64
CA ALA A 191 19.08 8.56 -1.70
C ALA A 191 19.27 7.13 -2.25
N ASN A 192 18.26 6.25 -2.18
CA ASN A 192 18.30 4.95 -2.88
C ASN A 192 18.58 5.12 -4.39
N PHE A 193 18.09 6.19 -5.02
CA PHE A 193 18.35 6.47 -6.44
C PHE A 193 19.78 6.98 -6.71
N LEU A 194 20.32 7.87 -5.87
CA LEU A 194 21.66 8.44 -6.09
C LEU A 194 22.78 7.48 -5.69
N ILE A 195 22.57 6.66 -4.65
CA ILE A 195 23.57 5.68 -4.19
C ILE A 195 23.61 4.48 -5.13
N ASP A 196 22.47 4.04 -5.68
CA ASP A 196 22.43 3.02 -6.73
C ASP A 196 23.10 3.55 -8.01
N SER A 197 22.83 4.81 -8.40
CA SER A 197 23.50 5.46 -9.53
C SER A 197 25.01 5.59 -9.33
N GLU A 198 25.50 5.95 -8.13
CA GLU A 198 26.93 6.08 -7.85
C GLU A 198 27.62 4.71 -7.69
N SER A 199 26.92 3.71 -7.14
CA SER A 199 27.45 2.35 -7.01
C SER A 199 27.52 1.66 -8.37
N GLN A 200 26.52 1.84 -9.24
CA GLN A 200 26.54 1.42 -10.64
C GLN A 200 27.62 2.17 -11.43
N LEU A 201 27.76 3.49 -11.22
CA LEU A 201 28.80 4.28 -11.87
C LEU A 201 30.21 3.87 -11.41
N LYS A 202 30.43 3.62 -10.11
CA LYS A 202 31.72 3.10 -9.59
C LYS A 202 32.01 1.68 -10.06
N ALA A 203 30.99 0.82 -10.14
CA ALA A 203 31.14 -0.52 -10.72
C ALA A 203 31.51 -0.42 -12.21
N ALA A 204 30.84 0.43 -12.97
CA ALA A 204 31.16 0.69 -14.38
C ALA A 204 32.53 1.34 -14.58
N LEU A 205 32.95 2.24 -13.70
CA LEU A 205 34.25 2.92 -13.77
C LEU A 205 35.41 2.01 -13.32
N SER A 206 35.18 1.13 -12.34
CA SER A 206 36.17 0.11 -11.94
C SER A 206 36.40 -0.90 -13.06
N ASN A 207 35.35 -1.26 -13.80
CA ASN A 207 35.44 -2.09 -15.01
C ASN A 207 36.13 -1.38 -16.21
N LEU A 208 36.39 -0.06 -16.11
CA LEU A 208 37.05 0.74 -17.15
C LEU A 208 38.55 0.96 -16.88
N VAL A 209 39.03 0.67 -15.67
CA VAL A 209 40.41 0.95 -15.21
C VAL A 209 41.29 -0.32 -15.12
N GLU A 210 40.72 -1.52 -15.23
CA GLU A 210 41.48 -2.75 -15.44
C GLU A 210 41.26 -3.28 -16.86
N PRO A 211 42.23 -3.15 -17.79
CA PRO A 211 42.22 -3.92 -19.01
C PRO A 211 42.87 -5.29 -18.76
N ASP A 212 42.22 -6.31 -19.33
CA ASP A 212 42.64 -7.72 -19.46
C ASP A 212 42.60 -8.63 -18.22
N ALA A 213 41.50 -9.38 -18.14
CA ALA A 213 41.46 -10.85 -18.24
C ALA A 213 40.37 -11.42 -17.31
N GLY A 214 39.22 -11.79 -17.87
CA GLY A 214 38.19 -12.50 -17.11
C GLY A 214 36.82 -12.48 -17.77
N ASP A 215 36.63 -13.38 -18.72
CA ASP A 215 35.34 -13.74 -19.31
C ASP A 215 34.34 -14.16 -18.22
N GLN A 216 33.29 -13.36 -17.97
CA GLN A 216 31.97 -13.79 -17.49
C GLN A 216 30.86 -12.85 -18.00
N PRO A 217 29.67 -13.39 -18.29
CA PRO A 217 28.73 -12.82 -19.25
C PRO A 217 27.82 -11.77 -18.62
N GLN A 218 27.91 -10.53 -19.11
CA GLN A 218 26.73 -9.67 -19.15
C GLN A 218 25.73 -10.34 -20.09
N ALA A 219 24.49 -10.53 -19.63
CA ALA A 219 23.40 -10.89 -20.52
C ALA A 219 23.22 -9.73 -21.50
N SER A 220 23.95 -9.79 -22.62
CA SER A 220 23.57 -9.09 -23.83
C SER A 220 22.10 -9.40 -24.08
N PRO A 221 21.27 -8.42 -24.48
CA PRO A 221 19.91 -8.73 -24.90
C PRO A 221 19.99 -9.88 -25.90
N THR A 222 19.23 -10.95 -25.64
CA THR A 222 19.31 -12.15 -26.49
C THR A 222 18.90 -11.74 -27.89
N ARG A 223 19.90 -11.61 -28.75
CA ARG A 223 19.78 -11.17 -30.12
C ARG A 223 19.47 -12.38 -30.97
N TYR A 224 18.36 -12.32 -31.69
CA TYR A 224 17.92 -13.34 -32.61
C TYR A 224 18.11 -12.85 -34.04
N GLU A 225 18.47 -13.76 -34.93
CA GLU A 225 18.53 -13.50 -36.37
C GLU A 225 17.50 -14.36 -37.07
N ALA A 226 16.78 -13.76 -38.02
CA ALA A 226 15.83 -14.46 -38.85
C ALA A 226 15.87 -13.94 -40.29
N GLN A 227 15.37 -14.77 -41.20
CA GLN A 227 15.14 -14.39 -42.60
C GLN A 227 13.65 -14.42 -42.86
N GLY A 228 13.19 -13.48 -43.68
CA GLY A 228 11.79 -13.31 -43.96
C GLY A 228 11.54 -12.33 -45.09
N THR A 229 10.29 -11.91 -45.20
CA THR A 229 9.82 -10.89 -46.13
C THR A 229 9.36 -9.69 -45.31
N PHE A 230 9.78 -8.50 -45.70
CA PHE A 230 9.26 -7.25 -45.14
C PHE A 230 7.92 -6.94 -45.80
N ASP A 231 6.82 -6.96 -45.05
CA ASP A 231 5.46 -6.84 -45.62
C ASP A 231 4.92 -5.41 -45.58
N ALA A 232 5.06 -4.70 -44.45
CA ALA A 232 4.59 -3.33 -44.30
C ALA A 232 5.29 -2.58 -43.16
N LEU A 233 5.30 -1.25 -43.22
CA LEU A 233 5.66 -0.36 -42.11
C LEU A 233 4.40 0.39 -41.64
N ASP A 234 4.10 0.28 -40.35
CA ASP A 234 3.19 1.18 -39.65
C ASP A 234 4.00 2.33 -39.04
N ALA A 235 4.09 3.44 -39.78
CA ALA A 235 4.85 4.61 -39.36
C ALA A 235 4.20 5.37 -38.19
N GLU A 236 2.88 5.21 -37.98
CA GLU A 236 2.17 5.83 -36.85
C GLU A 236 2.32 4.99 -35.57
N GLY A 237 2.30 3.66 -35.70
CA GLY A 237 2.47 2.71 -34.60
C GLY A 237 3.92 2.34 -34.25
N GLY A 238 4.89 2.70 -35.10
CA GLY A 238 6.31 2.39 -34.89
C GLY A 238 6.65 0.90 -35.00
N SER A 239 5.90 0.17 -35.83
CA SER A 239 6.03 -1.27 -36.02
C SER A 239 6.15 -1.64 -37.50
N VAL A 240 6.68 -2.83 -37.76
CA VAL A 240 6.79 -3.41 -39.09
C VAL A 240 6.17 -4.80 -39.09
N THR A 241 5.34 -5.07 -40.09
CA THR A 241 4.79 -6.41 -40.33
C THR A 241 5.79 -7.21 -41.13
N MET A 242 6.12 -8.41 -40.66
CA MET A 242 7.08 -9.30 -41.29
C MET A 242 6.61 -10.74 -41.30
N THR A 243 6.84 -11.40 -42.42
CA THR A 243 6.66 -12.84 -42.60
C THR A 243 8.01 -13.51 -42.46
N HIS A 244 8.21 -14.29 -41.40
CA HIS A 244 9.48 -14.96 -41.15
C HIS A 244 9.37 -16.48 -41.28
N GLY A 245 10.49 -17.13 -41.59
CA GLY A 245 10.61 -18.60 -41.53
C GLY A 245 10.59 -19.12 -40.09
N GLU A 246 10.83 -20.42 -39.88
CA GLU A 246 10.96 -20.95 -38.52
C GLU A 246 12.10 -20.26 -37.74
N ILE A 247 11.86 -19.98 -36.45
CA ILE A 247 12.88 -19.44 -35.53
C ILE A 247 13.05 -20.47 -34.40
N PRO A 248 13.93 -21.48 -34.56
CA PRO A 248 14.07 -22.58 -33.63
C PRO A 248 14.42 -22.13 -32.20
N ALA A 249 15.18 -21.04 -32.07
CA ALA A 249 15.58 -20.48 -30.78
C ALA A 249 14.41 -20.02 -29.91
N LEU A 250 13.30 -19.62 -30.54
CA LEU A 250 12.06 -19.19 -29.86
C LEU A 250 10.93 -20.21 -30.01
N GLN A 251 11.19 -21.35 -30.66
CA GLN A 251 10.19 -22.37 -31.02
C GLN A 251 9.03 -21.82 -31.86
N TRP A 252 9.28 -20.79 -32.67
CA TRP A 252 8.26 -20.19 -33.52
C TRP A 252 8.20 -20.87 -34.89
N PRO A 253 7.00 -21.24 -35.37
CA PRO A 253 6.81 -21.69 -36.75
C PRO A 253 6.94 -20.51 -37.72
N ALA A 254 6.98 -20.80 -39.02
CA ALA A 254 6.87 -19.76 -40.04
C ALA A 254 5.50 -19.06 -39.93
N MET A 255 5.50 -17.74 -39.72
CA MET A 255 4.30 -16.94 -39.51
C MET A 255 4.54 -15.46 -39.87
N THR A 256 3.44 -14.72 -40.00
CA THR A 256 3.43 -13.27 -40.19
C THR A 256 3.05 -12.59 -38.90
N MET A 257 3.86 -11.65 -38.43
CA MET A 257 3.60 -10.90 -37.19
C MET A 257 4.21 -9.51 -37.24
N ASP A 258 3.82 -8.68 -36.27
CA ASP A 258 4.35 -7.33 -36.12
C ASP A 258 5.53 -7.31 -35.14
N PHE A 259 6.56 -6.58 -35.52
CA PHE A 259 7.72 -6.28 -34.70
C PHE A 259 7.81 -4.77 -34.47
N LYS A 260 8.27 -4.33 -33.30
CA LYS A 260 8.66 -2.93 -33.15
C LYS A 260 9.96 -2.68 -33.89
N ILE A 261 10.22 -1.43 -34.28
CA ILE A 261 11.46 -1.06 -34.95
C ILE A 261 12.25 -0.06 -34.09
N ALA A 262 13.54 -0.33 -33.87
CA ALA A 262 14.41 0.54 -33.08
C ALA A 262 14.65 1.89 -33.75
N ASP A 263 14.73 1.90 -35.09
CA ASP A 263 14.85 3.11 -35.89
C ASP A 263 14.06 2.96 -37.22
N PRO A 264 13.01 3.75 -37.45
CA PRO A 264 12.26 3.75 -38.71
C PRO A 264 13.10 3.96 -39.97
N ALA A 265 14.29 4.57 -39.85
CA ALA A 265 15.21 4.75 -40.97
C ALA A 265 15.72 3.41 -41.54
N LEU A 266 15.74 2.33 -40.74
CA LEU A 266 16.25 1.02 -41.15
C LEU A 266 15.46 0.39 -42.31
N VAL A 267 14.15 0.65 -42.41
CA VAL A 267 13.28 0.11 -43.47
C VAL A 267 12.97 1.11 -44.57
N LYS A 268 13.44 2.36 -44.46
CA LYS A 268 13.12 3.43 -45.40
C LYS A 268 13.54 3.12 -46.85
N SER A 269 14.56 2.29 -47.04
CA SER A 269 15.07 1.85 -48.34
C SER A 269 14.64 0.44 -48.76
N ILE A 270 13.74 -0.20 -48.01
CA ILE A 270 13.29 -1.57 -48.26
C ILE A 270 11.86 -1.53 -48.78
N ALA A 271 11.62 -2.08 -49.97
CA ALA A 271 10.27 -2.14 -50.53
C ALA A 271 9.47 -3.29 -49.87
N PRO A 272 8.17 -3.09 -49.55
CA PRO A 272 7.26 -4.18 -49.22
C PRO A 272 7.37 -5.36 -50.20
N GLY A 273 7.37 -6.59 -49.68
CA GLY A 273 7.60 -7.83 -50.42
C GLY A 273 9.08 -8.19 -50.64
N SER A 274 10.03 -7.39 -50.14
CA SER A 274 11.46 -7.68 -50.29
C SER A 274 11.92 -8.78 -49.31
N PRO A 275 12.74 -9.75 -49.76
CA PRO A 275 13.39 -10.68 -48.85
C PRO A 275 14.44 -9.95 -48.02
N VAL A 276 14.45 -10.21 -46.72
CA VAL A 276 15.28 -9.51 -45.74
C VAL A 276 15.86 -10.49 -44.74
N ARG A 277 17.06 -10.16 -44.26
CA ARG A 277 17.63 -10.72 -43.03
C ARG A 277 17.49 -9.65 -41.98
N PHE A 278 16.96 -10.01 -40.82
CA PHE A 278 16.73 -9.06 -39.76
C PHE A 278 17.20 -9.63 -38.43
N VAL A 279 17.62 -8.71 -37.58
CA VAL A 279 18.16 -8.92 -36.26
C VAL A 279 17.21 -8.25 -35.30
N PHE A 280 16.77 -9.00 -34.28
CA PHE A 280 15.81 -8.50 -33.31
C PHE A 280 16.15 -8.97 -31.90
N GLU A 281 15.72 -8.19 -30.93
CA GLU A 281 15.99 -8.39 -29.52
C GLU A 281 14.66 -8.45 -28.75
N ALA A 282 14.61 -9.26 -27.69
CA ALA A 282 13.46 -9.32 -26.80
C ALA A 282 13.47 -8.11 -25.85
N GLY A 283 12.36 -7.35 -25.82
CA GLY A 283 12.13 -6.21 -24.95
C GLY A 283 11.36 -6.60 -23.68
N GLU A 284 10.29 -5.86 -23.35
CA GLU A 284 9.34 -6.30 -22.31
C GLU A 284 8.67 -7.64 -22.69
N PRO A 285 8.11 -8.41 -21.73
CA PRO A 285 7.50 -9.71 -22.03
C PRO A 285 6.45 -9.63 -23.15
N GLY A 286 6.76 -10.23 -24.31
CA GLY A 286 5.91 -10.23 -25.51
C GLY A 286 6.28 -9.20 -26.57
N GLU A 287 7.31 -8.39 -26.33
CA GLU A 287 7.79 -7.36 -27.24
C GLU A 287 9.09 -7.79 -27.93
N TYR A 288 9.14 -7.64 -29.26
CA TYR A 288 10.31 -7.95 -30.07
C TYR A 288 10.64 -6.73 -30.93
N ILE A 289 11.88 -6.26 -30.81
CA ILE A 289 12.34 -5.01 -31.42
C ILE A 289 13.40 -5.33 -32.45
N ILE A 290 13.17 -4.96 -33.70
CA ILE A 290 14.15 -5.06 -34.78
C ILE A 290 15.22 -3.99 -34.60
N THR A 291 16.45 -4.45 -34.44
CA THR A 291 17.65 -3.62 -34.24
C THR A 291 18.51 -3.53 -35.50
N GLY A 292 18.28 -4.41 -36.49
CA GLY A 292 18.90 -4.34 -37.80
C GLY A 292 18.10 -5.09 -38.85
N ILE A 293 18.09 -4.59 -40.08
CA ILE A 293 17.42 -5.25 -41.21
C ILE A 293 18.16 -4.92 -42.49
N GLU A 294 18.41 -5.94 -43.29
CA GLU A 294 19.16 -5.84 -44.54
C GLU A 294 18.41 -6.60 -45.64
N PRO A 295 18.21 -6.00 -46.83
CA PRO A 295 17.71 -6.73 -47.99
C PRO A 295 18.65 -7.87 -48.33
N VAL A 296 18.10 -9.07 -48.49
CA VAL A 296 18.84 -10.19 -49.07
C VAL A 296 18.74 -10.04 -50.57
N ALA A 297 19.88 -9.95 -51.27
CA ALA A 297 19.91 -9.97 -52.72
C ALA A 297 19.35 -11.32 -53.22
N GLY A 298 18.09 -11.32 -53.64
CA GLY A 298 17.46 -12.48 -54.24
C GLY A 298 17.84 -12.59 -55.71
N THR A 299 18.61 -13.63 -56.03
CA THR A 299 18.55 -14.31 -57.34
C THR A 299 17.09 -14.44 -57.76
N ALA A 300 16.78 -14.01 -58.98
CA ALA A 300 15.44 -14.00 -59.56
C ALA A 300 14.73 -15.36 -59.40
N PRO A 301 13.41 -15.38 -59.16
CA PRO A 301 12.64 -16.62 -59.22
C PRO A 301 12.68 -17.16 -60.66
N ALA A 302 13.01 -18.45 -60.79
CA ALA A 302 12.99 -19.17 -62.06
C ALA A 302 11.56 -19.19 -62.65
N PRO A 303 11.40 -19.09 -63.98
CA PRO A 303 10.09 -19.14 -64.61
C PRO A 303 9.54 -20.57 -64.53
N SER A 304 8.39 -20.74 -63.89
CA SER A 304 7.60 -21.97 -64.00
C SER A 304 6.96 -22.05 -65.38
N ALA A 305 7.56 -22.84 -66.26
CA ALA A 305 6.89 -23.39 -67.43
C ALA A 305 5.97 -24.54 -66.97
N GLY A 306 4.70 -24.51 -67.37
CA GLY A 306 3.76 -25.59 -67.08
C GLY A 306 2.31 -25.22 -67.38
N GLY A 307 1.99 -25.07 -68.67
CA GLY A 307 0.61 -25.09 -69.14
C GLY A 307 0.10 -26.52 -69.33
N HIS A 308 -1.11 -26.78 -68.86
CA HIS A 308 -2.12 -27.72 -69.37
C HIS A 308 -3.42 -27.33 -68.64
N GLY A 309 -4.58 -27.05 -69.24
CA GLY A 309 -5.10 -27.44 -70.55
C GLY A 309 -6.26 -28.42 -70.37
N GLY A 310 -7.48 -27.88 -70.19
CA GLY A 310 -8.81 -28.44 -70.51
C GLY A 310 -9.20 -29.85 -70.04
N HIS A 311 -10.29 -29.98 -69.28
CA HIS A 311 -11.66 -30.18 -69.78
C HIS A 311 -12.66 -30.18 -68.61
#